data_AF-A0A8S2YZ30-F1
#
_entry.id   AF-A0A8S2YZ30-F1
#
_cell.length_a   1.000
_cell.length_b   1.000
_cell.length_c   1.000
_cell.angle_alpha   90.00
_cell.angle_beta   90.00
_cell.angle_gamma   90.00
#
_symmetry.space_group_name_H-M   'P 1'
#
loop_
_entity.id
_entity.type
_entity.pdbx_description
1 polymer ?
#
loop_
_entity_poly.entity_id
_entity_poly.type
_entity_poly.pdbx_seq_one_letter_code
_entity_poly.pdbx_strand_id
1 'polypeptide(L)' 'MNTGPLSVALDAEMLQFYHKGIFNPVFCNPKNLDHAVLLVGWGKEGSKPYWIVKNSWGAKWGEEGYFRILRG' A
#
# COMPACT_ATOMS: atom_id res chain seq x y z
N MET A 1 13.02 7.88 4.09
CA MET A 1 12.14 8.27 5.21
C MET A 1 13.05 8.52 6.40
N ASN A 2 13.34 9.79 6.70
CA ASN A 2 14.24 10.16 7.81
C ASN A 2 13.48 10.37 9.14
N THR A 3 12.17 10.13 9.15
CA THR A 3 11.25 10.45 10.23
C THR A 3 10.44 9.25 10.74
N GLY A 4 10.85 8.02 10.39
CA GLY A 4 10.14 6.80 10.76
C GLY A 4 8.88 6.53 9.92
N PRO A 5 8.01 5.62 10.36
CA PRO A 5 6.74 5.32 9.69
C PRO A 5 5.80 6.53 9.62
N LEU A 6 5.07 6.67 8.51
CA LEU A 6 4.15 7.79 8.25
C LEU A 6 2.73 7.28 8.09
N SER A 7 1.80 7.82 8.88
CA SER A 7 0.37 7.56 8.72
C SER A 7 -0.15 8.22 7.44
N VAL A 8 -0.83 7.46 6.59
CA VAL A 8 -1.40 7.93 5.32
C VAL A 8 -2.80 7.38 5.11
N ALA A 9 -3.59 8.03 4.26
CA ALA A 9 -4.91 7.54 3.83
C ALA A 9 -4.90 7.22 2.33
N LEU A 10 -5.72 6.25 1.93
CA LEU A 10 -5.90 5.83 0.54
C LEU A 10 -7.36 5.43 0.26
N ASP A 11 -7.67 5.25 -1.01
CA ASP A 11 -8.89 4.61 -1.50
C ASP A 11 -8.69 3.08 -1.51
N ALA A 12 -9.43 2.37 -0.66
CA ALA A 12 -9.30 0.93 -0.47
C ALA A 12 -10.26 0.08 -1.31
N GLU A 13 -11.05 0.65 -2.23
CA GLU A 13 -12.07 -0.06 -3.01
C GLU A 13 -11.49 -1.34 -3.66
N MET A 14 -10.34 -1.22 -4.30
CA MET A 14 -9.65 -2.32 -4.97
C MET A 14 -8.67 -3.07 -4.07
N LEU A 15 -8.35 -2.53 -2.87
CA LEU A 15 -7.34 -3.09 -1.98
C LEU A 15 -7.79 -4.44 -1.39
N GLN A 16 -9.10 -4.64 -1.17
CA GLN A 16 -9.64 -5.91 -0.65
C GLN A 16 -9.24 -7.15 -1.47
N PHE A 17 -8.99 -7.00 -2.77
CA PHE A 17 -8.59 -8.08 -3.68
C PHE A 17 -7.08 -8.30 -3.78
N TYR A 18 -6.28 -7.52 -3.06
CA TYR A 18 -4.83 -7.66 -3.05
C TYR A 18 -4.41 -8.95 -2.33
N HIS A 19 -3.52 -9.70 -2.99
CA HIS A 19 -2.88 -10.88 -2.40
C HIS A 19 -1.36 -10.78 -2.36
N LYS A 20 -0.72 -10.33 -3.45
CA LYS A 20 0.74 -10.19 -3.56
C LYS A 20 1.15 -9.30 -4.73
N GLY A 21 2.40 -8.85 -4.75
CA GLY A 21 2.99 -8.08 -5.85
C GLY A 21 2.92 -6.57 -5.64
N ILE A 22 3.26 -5.79 -6.68
CA ILE A 22 3.15 -4.33 -6.67
C ILE A 22 1.74 -3.95 -7.11
N PHE A 23 0.91 -3.55 -6.16
CA PHE A 23 -0.44 -3.06 -6.35
C PHE A 23 -0.43 -1.81 -7.23
N ASN A 24 -1.24 -1.84 -8.29
CA ASN A 24 -1.45 -0.73 -9.22
C ASN A 24 -2.90 -0.79 -9.72
N PRO A 25 -3.87 -0.35 -8.91
CA PRO A 25 -5.28 -0.48 -9.25
C PRO A 25 -5.63 0.45 -10.42
N VAL A 26 -6.48 -0.05 -11.33
CA VAL A 26 -6.99 0.75 -12.46
C VAL A 26 -7.90 1.89 -11.96
N PHE A 27 -8.58 1.66 -10.83
CA PHE A 27 -9.42 2.64 -10.16
C PHE A 27 -8.82 3.01 -8.80
N CYS A 28 -8.55 4.29 -8.60
CA CYS A 28 -8.12 4.87 -7.34
C CYS A 28 -8.42 6.38 -7.39
N ASN A 29 -9.33 6.84 -6.54
CA ASN A 29 -9.74 8.24 -6.51
C ASN A 29 -9.13 8.95 -5.30
N PRO A 30 -8.22 9.92 -5.50
CA PRO A 30 -7.59 10.65 -4.39
C PRO A 30 -8.57 11.49 -3.56
N LYS A 31 -9.83 11.65 -4.00
CA LYS A 31 -10.90 12.31 -3.24
C LYS A 31 -11.75 11.33 -2.41
N ASN A 32 -11.67 10.04 -2.66
CA ASN A 32 -12.42 9.00 -1.94
C ASN A 32 -11.52 8.26 -0.94
N LEU A 33 -10.81 9.02 -0.11
CA LEU A 33 -9.99 8.43 0.94
C LEU A 33 -10.90 7.82 2.01
N ASP A 34 -10.82 6.51 2.20
CA ASP A 34 -11.69 5.76 3.12
C ASP A 34 -10.92 4.87 4.10
N HIS A 35 -9.61 4.69 3.89
CA HIS A 35 -8.80 3.75 4.69
C HIS A 35 -7.46 4.35 5.12
N ALA A 36 -7.17 4.24 6.42
CA ALA A 36 -5.93 4.70 7.03
C ALA A 36 -4.93 3.55 7.22
N VAL A 37 -3.69 3.76 6.77
CA VAL A 37 -2.61 2.76 6.78
C VAL A 37 -1.28 3.41 7.17
N LEU A 38 -0.24 2.58 7.35
CA LEU A 38 1.07 3.04 7.77
C LEU A 38 2.11 2.78 6.69
N LEU A 39 2.66 3.84 6.12
CA LEU A 39 3.79 3.76 5.19
C LEU A 39 5.05 3.48 6.01
N VAL A 40 5.71 2.35 5.77
CA VAL A 40 6.84 1.86 6.58
C VAL A 40 8.15 1.79 5.81
N GLY A 41 8.12 1.86 4.49
CA GLY A 41 9.32 1.75 3.68
C GLY A 41 9.06 1.92 2.20
N TRP A 42 10.08 1.70 1.41
CA TRP A 42 10.05 1.78 -0.04
C TRP A 42 11.12 0.91 -0.65
N GLY A 43 10.97 0.61 -1.93
CA GLY A 43 11.94 -0.18 -2.67
C GLY A 43 11.74 -0.03 -4.18
N LYS A 44 12.30 -0.99 -4.91
CA LYS A 44 12.19 -1.09 -6.36
C LYS A 44 12.29 -2.56 -6.79
N GLU A 45 11.47 -2.96 -7.76
CA GLU A 45 11.57 -4.25 -8.44
C GLU A 45 11.85 -3.97 -9.93
N GLY A 46 13.09 -4.19 -10.37
CA GLY A 46 13.54 -3.80 -11.70
C GLY A 46 13.42 -2.29 -11.95
N SER A 47 12.52 -1.88 -12.85
CA SER A 47 12.20 -0.48 -13.12
C SER A 47 11.05 0.07 -12.27
N LYS A 48 10.32 -0.77 -11.52
CA LYS A 48 9.09 -0.40 -10.80
C LYS A 48 9.38 -0.01 -9.34
N PRO A 49 9.42 1.29 -9.00
CA PRO A 49 9.48 1.73 -7.61
C PRO A 49 8.17 1.39 -6.87
N TYR A 50 8.26 1.09 -5.57
CA TYR A 50 7.09 0.86 -4.72
C TYR A 50 7.24 1.45 -3.31
N TRP A 51 6.10 1.71 -2.66
CA TRP A 51 5.97 1.89 -1.22
C TRP A 51 5.68 0.56 -0.55
N ILE A 52 6.16 0.37 0.68
CA ILE A 52 5.78 -0.72 1.57
C ILE A 52 4.84 -0.16 2.62
N VAL A 53 3.67 -0.75 2.73
CA VAL A 53 2.59 -0.24 3.56
C VAL A 53 2.06 -1.35 4.46
N LYS A 54 1.96 -1.06 5.75
CA LYS A 54 1.36 -1.94 6.75
C LYS A 54 -0.15 -1.71 6.78
N ASN A 55 -0.91 -2.78 6.63
CA ASN A 55 -2.37 -2.77 6.76
C ASN A 55 -2.81 -3.25 8.16
N SER A 56 -4.11 -3.16 8.44
CA SER A 56 -4.74 -3.51 9.72
C SER A 56 -5.73 -4.68 9.62
N TRP A 57 -5.77 -5.40 8.49
CA TRP A 57 -6.67 -6.55 8.26
C TRP A 57 -6.10 -7.92 8.67
N GLY A 58 -5.07 -7.90 9.53
CA GLY A 58 -4.43 -9.11 10.06
C GLY A 58 -3.36 -9.70 9.12
N ALA A 59 -2.48 -10.52 9.70
CA ALA A 59 -1.31 -11.06 9.00
C ALA A 59 -1.64 -12.08 7.90
N LYS A 60 -2.87 -12.60 7.85
CA LYS A 60 -3.31 -13.53 6.78
C LYS A 60 -3.67 -12.82 5.48
N TRP A 61 -3.84 -11.50 5.52
CA TRP A 61 -4.18 -10.70 4.35
C TRP A 61 -2.91 -10.18 3.66
N GLY A 62 -2.91 -10.13 2.33
CA GLY A 62 -1.78 -9.61 1.55
C GLY A 62 -0.46 -10.36 1.82
N GLU A 63 0.63 -9.59 1.84
CA GLU A 63 1.99 -10.07 2.12
C GLU A 63 2.24 -9.97 3.64
N GLU A 64 1.76 -10.95 4.41
CA GLU A 64 1.88 -10.98 5.88
C GLU A 64 1.28 -9.76 6.60
N GLY A 65 0.16 -9.23 6.08
CA GLY A 65 -0.49 -8.02 6.57
C GLY A 65 0.03 -6.72 5.94
N TYR A 66 0.96 -6.83 5.00
CA TYR A 66 1.49 -5.70 4.23
C TYR A 66 1.04 -5.76 2.78
N PHE A 67 1.22 -4.64 2.10
CA PHE A 67 1.13 -4.58 0.65
C PHE A 67 2.20 -3.63 0.10
N ARG A 68 2.56 -3.86 -1.16
CA ARG A 68 3.42 -2.96 -1.93
C ARG A 68 2.56 -2.23 -2.95
N ILE A 69 2.69 -0.92 -3.06
CA ILE A 69 1.94 -0.09 -4.03
C ILE A 69 2.92 0.68 -4.91
N LEU A 70 2.61 0.81 -6.20
CA LEU A 70 3.44 1.52 -7.18
C LEU A 70 3.74 2.95 -6.71
N ARG A 71 5.00 3.37 -6.83
CA ARG A 71 5.49 4.66 -6.35
C ARG A 71 6.02 5.52 -7.51
N GLY A 72 5.13 6.32 -8.09
CA GLY A 72 5.48 7.27 -9.16
C GLY A 72 5.33 6.69 -10.55
#